data_AF-V2YJP7-F1
#
_entry.id   AF-V2YJP7-F1
#
_cell.length_a   1.000
_cell.length_b   1.000
_cell.length_c   1.000
_cell.angle_alpha   90.00
_cell.angle_beta   90.00
_cell.angle_gamma   90.00
#
_symmetry.space_group_name_H-M   'P 1'
#
loop_
_entity.id
_entity.type
_entity.pdbx_description
1 polymer ?
#
loop_
_entity_poly.entity_id
_entity_poly.type
_entity_poly.pdbx_seq_one_letter_code
_entity_poly.pdbx_strand_id
1 'polypeptide(L)'
;MELKVDMPALASQSVDPAAFQRVWDRVMPNQAAPRSDAVPPVTIPDTSVPAEPSPPPEETVPPEQLSPVPDCASRPDVPDVPDCPACPDCPTCPDCPTCPECPPCQECLPCPPCPECPPCPACPPCKECPPCQECPPCRDCPPCQECPPQCPPCPPPAECQPCAAVCLGESSQGDSQVLEQLMILAKEGALAGQILLRRSTGACARSLSLLARDHRLAFRRLSAAYFLITGRRYCPKCAAPCLPASLALALRQQFGWEQRWEQQNCQAAQATQDPCLKELYLELAQEGALHAGCIRSLLEQMA
;
A
#
# COMPACT_ATOMS: atom_id res chain seq x y z
N MET A 1 54.27 14.76 -2.69
CA MET A 1 53.54 14.57 -1.42
C MET A 1 52.28 13.82 -1.77
N GLU A 2 52.33 12.49 -1.71
CA GLU A 2 51.19 11.63 -2.01
C GLU A 2 50.39 11.43 -0.72
N LEU A 3 49.15 11.92 -0.71
CA LEU A 3 48.21 11.77 0.39
C LEU A 3 47.61 10.36 0.35
N LYS A 4 48.11 9.48 1.23
CA LYS A 4 47.46 8.22 1.57
C LYS A 4 46.20 8.53 2.38
N VAL A 5 45.05 8.25 1.79
CA VAL A 5 43.75 8.24 2.47
C VAL A 5 43.51 6.80 2.96
N ASP A 6 43.60 6.58 4.27
CA ASP A 6 43.21 5.32 4.91
C ASP A 6 41.68 5.22 4.95
N MET A 7 41.12 4.26 4.21
CA MET A 7 39.72 3.82 4.36
C MET A 7 39.65 2.74 5.46
N PRO A 8 38.81 2.89 6.51
CA PRO A 8 38.58 1.80 7.45
C PRO A 8 37.74 0.71 6.78
N ALA A 9 38.29 -0.50 6.69
CA ALA A 9 37.56 -1.70 6.30
C ALA A 9 36.41 -1.95 7.28
N LEU A 10 35.18 -2.07 6.77
CA LEU A 10 34.06 -2.66 7.52
C LEU A 10 34.39 -4.14 7.77
N ALA A 11 35.12 -4.41 8.85
CA ALA A 11 35.19 -5.74 9.42
C ALA A 11 33.77 -6.17 9.82
N SER A 12 33.37 -7.34 9.34
CA SER A 12 32.17 -8.05 9.76
C SER A 12 32.09 -8.07 11.28
N GLN A 13 31.18 -7.28 11.85
CA GLN A 13 30.91 -7.30 13.28
C GLN A 13 30.34 -8.68 13.62
N SER A 14 31.10 -9.48 14.35
CA SER A 14 30.62 -10.73 14.91
C SER A 14 29.47 -10.43 15.86
N VAL A 15 28.27 -10.89 15.52
CA VAL A 15 27.09 -10.74 16.37
C VAL A 15 27.34 -11.49 17.68
N ASP A 16 27.20 -10.80 18.81
CA ASP A 16 27.29 -11.40 20.14
C ASP A 16 26.24 -12.53 20.28
N PRO A 17 26.65 -13.79 20.49
CA PRO A 17 25.72 -14.92 20.64
C PRO A 17 24.70 -14.72 21.76
N ALA A 18 25.07 -14.00 22.82
CA ALA A 18 24.18 -13.71 23.93
C ALA A 18 23.08 -12.69 23.53
N ALA A 19 23.39 -11.75 22.63
CA ALA A 19 22.40 -10.82 22.08
C ALA A 19 21.42 -11.54 21.16
N PHE A 20 21.91 -12.45 20.31
CA PHE A 20 21.07 -13.28 19.45
C PHE A 20 20.08 -14.10 20.25
N GLN A 21 20.53 -14.79 21.32
CA GLN A 21 19.66 -15.62 22.14
C GLN A 21 18.52 -14.81 22.80
N ARG A 22 18.83 -13.61 23.32
CA ARG A 22 17.80 -12.75 23.94
C ARG A 22 16.75 -12.29 22.93
N VAL A 23 17.17 -11.96 21.70
CA VAL A 23 16.24 -11.59 20.63
C VAL A 23 15.42 -12.80 20.20
N TRP A 24 16.05 -13.97 20.08
CA TRP A 24 15.40 -15.22 19.72
C TRP A 24 14.30 -15.60 20.70
N ASP A 25 14.59 -15.61 22.01
CA ASP A 25 13.62 -15.98 23.05
C ASP A 25 12.42 -15.02 23.09
N ARG A 26 12.63 -13.76 22.68
CA ARG A 26 11.58 -12.75 22.59
C ARG A 26 10.70 -12.91 21.35
N VAL A 27 11.30 -13.26 20.21
CA VAL A 27 10.61 -13.34 18.92
C VAL A 27 9.96 -14.73 18.71
N MET A 28 10.52 -15.79 19.31
CA MET A 28 10.08 -17.18 19.15
C MET A 28 9.99 -17.92 20.51
N PRO A 29 9.04 -17.57 21.40
CA PRO A 29 8.87 -18.28 22.67
C PRO A 29 8.44 -19.74 22.43
N ASN A 30 9.01 -20.68 23.21
CA ASN A 30 8.82 -22.14 23.13
C ASN A 30 9.53 -22.88 21.98
N GLN A 31 10.53 -22.29 21.32
CA GLN A 31 11.41 -23.01 20.39
C GLN A 31 12.87 -22.99 20.85
N ALA A 32 13.55 -24.14 20.79
CA ALA A 32 14.98 -24.23 21.11
C ALA A 32 15.81 -23.56 20.01
N ALA A 33 16.70 -22.64 20.38
CA ALA A 33 17.61 -22.01 19.44
C ALA A 33 18.57 -23.07 18.81
N PRO A 34 18.95 -22.91 17.53
CA PRO A 34 19.90 -23.80 16.90
C PRO A 34 21.26 -23.72 17.61
N ARG A 35 21.80 -24.87 18.04
CA ARG A 35 23.10 -24.96 18.71
C ARG A 35 24.22 -24.70 17.69
N SER A 36 25.07 -23.72 17.95
CA SER A 36 26.20 -23.35 17.08
C SER A 36 27.34 -24.39 17.01
N ASP A 37 27.29 -25.47 17.79
CA ASP A 37 28.40 -26.45 17.91
C ASP A 37 28.15 -27.79 17.21
N ALA A 38 27.31 -27.84 16.17
CA ALA A 38 27.05 -29.07 15.42
C ALA A 38 27.13 -28.87 13.90
N VAL A 39 28.32 -28.52 13.40
CA VAL A 39 28.70 -28.75 12.00
C VAL A 39 29.96 -29.63 12.01
N PRO A 40 29.92 -30.88 11.50
CA PRO A 40 31.13 -31.67 11.33
C PRO A 40 32.02 -31.04 10.25
N PRO A 41 33.35 -31.19 10.31
CA PRO A 41 34.25 -30.54 9.36
C PRO A 41 34.04 -31.15 7.97
N VAL A 42 33.57 -30.33 7.03
CA VAL A 42 33.63 -30.65 5.59
C VAL A 42 35.09 -30.50 5.19
N THR A 43 35.79 -31.62 5.05
CA THR A 43 37.09 -31.67 4.37
C THR A 43 36.84 -31.43 2.88
N ILE A 44 37.26 -30.26 2.39
CA ILE A 44 37.35 -29.93 0.97
C ILE A 44 38.56 -30.70 0.41
N PRO A 45 38.43 -31.56 -0.61
CA PRO A 45 39.60 -32.08 -1.31
C PRO A 45 40.23 -30.98 -2.16
N ASP A 46 41.53 -30.78 -1.93
CA ASP A 46 42.41 -29.84 -2.57
C ASP A 46 42.64 -30.24 -4.05
N THR A 47 41.86 -29.69 -4.96
CA THR A 47 42.12 -29.75 -6.42
C THR A 47 41.59 -28.49 -7.10
N SER A 48 42.32 -27.39 -6.95
CA SER A 48 42.14 -26.22 -7.82
C SER A 48 43.51 -25.64 -8.17
N VAL A 49 44.01 -26.04 -9.35
CA VAL A 49 45.08 -25.32 -10.05
C VAL A 49 44.48 -24.01 -10.58
N PRO A 50 45.15 -22.85 -10.40
CA PRO A 50 44.66 -21.58 -10.94
C PRO A 50 44.67 -21.60 -12.48
N ALA A 51 43.52 -21.38 -13.11
CA ALA A 51 43.44 -21.15 -14.55
C ALA A 51 43.73 -19.67 -14.84
N GLU A 52 44.77 -19.44 -15.64
CA GLU A 52 45.19 -18.15 -16.18
C GLU A 52 44.17 -17.63 -17.22
N PRO A 53 43.89 -16.31 -17.31
CA PRO A 53 42.87 -15.79 -18.22
C PRO A 53 43.40 -15.76 -19.66
N SER A 54 42.74 -16.49 -20.55
CA SER A 54 42.95 -16.38 -22.01
C SER A 54 42.08 -15.26 -22.60
N PRO A 55 42.58 -14.46 -23.57
CA PRO A 55 41.82 -13.41 -24.24
C PRO A 55 40.75 -14.00 -25.20
N PRO A 56 39.63 -13.28 -25.46
CA PRO A 56 38.56 -13.76 -26.32
C PRO A 56 38.96 -13.70 -27.81
N PRO A 57 38.45 -14.63 -28.65
CA PRO A 57 38.69 -14.60 -30.09
C PRO A 57 37.83 -13.55 -30.79
N GLU A 58 38.45 -12.96 -31.82
CA GLU A 58 37.93 -12.02 -32.79
C GLU A 58 36.97 -12.75 -33.75
N GLU A 59 35.67 -12.42 -33.71
CA GLU A 59 34.69 -12.94 -34.66
C GLU A 59 34.43 -11.90 -35.76
N THR A 60 34.77 -12.31 -36.98
CA THR A 60 34.77 -11.53 -38.21
C THR A 60 33.36 -11.45 -38.79
N VAL A 61 32.91 -10.23 -39.10
CA VAL A 61 31.62 -9.96 -39.78
C VAL A 61 31.75 -10.18 -41.29
N PRO A 62 30.82 -10.89 -41.95
CA PRO A 62 30.57 -10.75 -43.39
C PRO A 62 29.22 -10.05 -43.70
N PRO A 63 29.08 -9.42 -44.88
CA PRO A 63 28.17 -8.29 -45.08
C PRO A 63 26.76 -8.66 -45.61
N GLU A 64 25.85 -7.69 -45.43
CA GLU A 64 24.61 -7.39 -46.17
C GLU A 64 24.00 -8.47 -47.08
N GLN A 65 22.77 -8.89 -46.74
CA GLN A 65 21.72 -9.10 -47.74
C GLN A 65 20.37 -8.57 -47.22
N LEU A 66 20.04 -7.35 -47.64
CA LEU A 66 18.69 -6.79 -47.60
C LEU A 66 17.76 -7.66 -48.45
N SER A 67 16.69 -8.18 -47.85
CA SER A 67 15.55 -8.76 -48.57
C SER A 67 14.45 -7.71 -48.68
N PRO A 68 13.78 -7.58 -49.84
CA PRO A 68 12.84 -6.49 -50.09
C PRO A 68 11.52 -6.71 -49.34
N VAL A 69 11.01 -5.62 -48.74
CA VAL A 69 9.64 -5.50 -48.24
C VAL A 69 8.64 -5.75 -49.38
N PRO A 70 7.62 -6.61 -49.21
CA PRO A 70 6.54 -6.69 -50.17
C PRO A 70 5.62 -5.48 -50.03
N ASP A 71 5.26 -4.99 -51.21
CA ASP A 71 4.47 -3.80 -51.51
C ASP A 71 3.15 -3.71 -50.74
N CYS A 72 2.80 -2.46 -50.42
CA CYS A 72 1.55 -2.08 -49.80
C CYS A 72 0.43 -2.19 -50.87
N ALA A 73 -0.26 -3.33 -50.92
CA ALA A 73 -1.40 -3.54 -51.80
C ALA A 73 -2.71 -3.65 -51.00
N SER A 74 -3.51 -2.60 -51.14
CA SER A 74 -4.98 -2.61 -51.20
C SER A 74 -5.76 -3.27 -50.04
N ARG A 75 -6.24 -2.42 -49.13
CA ARG A 75 -7.43 -2.71 -48.31
C ARG A 75 -8.64 -2.90 -49.23
N PRO A 76 -9.47 -3.95 -49.04
CA PRO A 76 -10.82 -3.93 -49.55
C PRO A 76 -11.68 -2.98 -48.71
N ASP A 77 -12.49 -2.17 -49.37
CA ASP A 77 -13.54 -1.35 -48.77
C ASP A 77 -14.48 -2.21 -47.91
N VAL A 78 -14.65 -1.81 -46.65
CA VAL A 78 -15.63 -2.38 -45.74
C VAL A 78 -16.97 -1.71 -46.06
N PRO A 79 -18.08 -2.45 -46.24
CA PRO A 79 -19.37 -1.85 -46.53
C PRO A 79 -19.85 -1.01 -45.33
N ASP A 80 -20.46 0.14 -45.62
CA ASP A 80 -21.10 1.04 -44.66
C ASP A 80 -22.01 0.26 -43.69
N VAL A 81 -21.71 0.39 -42.39
CA VAL A 81 -22.55 -0.14 -41.32
C VAL A 81 -23.73 0.81 -41.15
N PRO A 82 -24.99 0.34 -41.18
CA PRO A 82 -26.14 1.23 -41.08
C PRO A 82 -26.19 1.90 -39.70
N ASP A 83 -26.58 3.18 -39.68
CA ASP A 83 -26.74 3.98 -38.48
C ASP A 83 -27.56 3.26 -37.40
N CYS A 84 -27.03 3.27 -36.17
CA CYS A 84 -27.71 2.73 -35.00
C CYS A 84 -29.01 3.53 -34.74
N PRO A 85 -30.18 2.87 -34.59
CA PRO A 85 -31.39 3.57 -34.24
C PRO A 85 -31.26 4.21 -32.85
N ALA A 86 -31.78 5.44 -32.70
CA ALA A 86 -31.74 6.21 -31.47
C ALA A 86 -32.30 5.42 -30.28
N CYS A 87 -31.63 5.50 -29.14
CA CYS A 87 -32.10 4.92 -27.88
C CYS A 87 -33.43 5.58 -27.49
N PRO A 88 -34.48 4.82 -27.14
CA PRO A 88 -35.70 5.40 -26.60
C PRO A 88 -35.42 6.07 -25.23
N ASP A 89 -36.08 7.19 -24.99
CA ASP A 89 -35.95 7.97 -23.75
C ASP A 89 -36.24 7.13 -22.50
N CYS A 90 -35.41 7.30 -21.46
CA CYS A 90 -35.63 6.67 -20.16
C CYS A 90 -36.95 7.18 -19.55
N PRO A 91 -37.84 6.30 -19.04
CA PRO A 91 -38.99 6.75 -18.28
C PRO A 91 -38.54 7.46 -17.00
N THR A 92 -39.22 8.54 -16.67
CA THR A 92 -39.02 9.33 -15.45
C THR A 92 -39.24 8.46 -14.20
N CYS A 93 -38.34 8.62 -13.23
CA CYS A 93 -38.47 7.97 -11.92
C CYS A 93 -39.76 8.46 -11.23
N PRO A 94 -40.62 7.56 -10.71
CA PRO A 94 -41.75 7.97 -9.89
C PRO A 94 -41.26 8.59 -8.58
N ASP A 95 -41.96 9.62 -8.11
CA ASP A 95 -41.64 10.35 -6.88
C ASP A 95 -41.56 9.42 -5.65
N CYS A 96 -40.58 9.67 -4.79
CA CYS A 96 -40.44 8.99 -3.50
C CYS A 96 -41.64 9.31 -2.60
N PRO A 97 -42.27 8.30 -1.95
CA PRO A 97 -43.30 8.57 -0.95
C PRO A 97 -42.69 9.27 0.26
N THR A 98 -43.42 10.23 0.81
CA THR A 98 -43.06 11.02 2.00
C THR A 98 -42.83 10.14 3.23
N CYS A 99 -41.76 10.44 3.98
CA CYS A 99 -41.47 9.78 5.25
C CYS A 99 -42.60 10.02 6.28
N PRO A 100 -43.08 8.98 6.98
CA PRO A 100 -44.03 9.18 8.07
C PRO A 100 -43.36 9.86 9.27
N GLU A 101 -44.11 10.72 9.97
CA GLU A 101 -43.64 11.48 11.13
C GLU A 101 -43.20 10.57 12.28
N CYS A 102 -42.11 10.94 12.95
CA CYS A 102 -41.63 10.25 14.15
C CYS A 102 -42.62 10.46 15.32
N PRO A 103 -42.94 9.41 16.09
CA PRO A 103 -43.76 9.55 17.31
C PRO A 103 -43.00 10.35 18.39
N PRO A 104 -43.71 11.08 19.28
CA PRO A 104 -43.09 11.88 20.32
C PRO A 104 -42.37 11.01 21.37
N CYS A 105 -41.17 11.44 21.78
CA CYS A 105 -40.34 10.77 22.76
C CYS A 105 -41.06 10.68 24.12
N GLN A 106 -41.44 9.48 24.55
CA GLN A 106 -41.86 9.23 25.93
C GLN A 106 -40.62 9.14 26.84
N GLU A 107 -40.58 10.06 27.81
CA GLU A 107 -39.84 10.05 29.08
C GLU A 107 -38.42 9.46 29.07
N CYS A 108 -37.43 10.36 29.03
CA CYS A 108 -36.04 10.02 29.35
C CYS A 108 -35.93 9.57 30.82
N LEU A 109 -35.55 8.31 31.03
CA LEU A 109 -35.07 7.84 32.33
C LEU A 109 -33.89 8.73 32.81
N PRO A 110 -33.78 9.06 34.11
CA PRO A 110 -32.70 9.91 34.59
C PRO A 110 -31.33 9.27 34.34
N CYS A 111 -30.40 10.06 33.81
CA CYS A 111 -29.02 9.62 33.58
C CYS A 111 -28.37 9.16 34.90
N PRO A 112 -27.57 8.08 34.89
CA PRO A 112 -26.73 7.75 36.04
C PRO A 112 -25.75 8.91 36.32
N PRO A 113 -25.34 9.11 37.58
CA PRO A 113 -24.42 10.19 37.93
C PRO A 113 -23.09 10.03 37.19
N CYS A 114 -22.57 11.15 36.65
CA CYS A 114 -21.29 11.18 35.96
C CYS A 114 -20.17 10.73 36.93
N PRO A 115 -19.26 9.83 36.51
CA PRO A 115 -18.04 9.57 37.29
C PRO A 115 -17.22 10.87 37.41
N GLU A 116 -16.57 11.06 38.55
CA GLU A 116 -15.78 12.26 38.86
C GLU A 116 -14.77 12.56 37.74
N CYS A 117 -14.75 13.81 37.29
CA CYS A 117 -13.74 14.27 36.34
C CYS A 117 -12.34 14.11 36.96
N PRO A 118 -11.37 13.50 36.26
CA PRO A 118 -10.00 13.50 36.72
C PRO A 118 -9.50 14.94 36.88
N PRO A 119 -8.59 15.20 37.83
CA PRO A 119 -8.06 16.54 38.05
C PRO A 119 -7.46 17.09 36.76
N CYS A 120 -7.84 18.32 36.39
CA CYS A 120 -7.32 18.99 35.21
C CYS A 120 -5.79 19.05 35.31
N PRO A 121 -5.02 18.53 34.32
CA PRO A 121 -3.59 18.79 34.27
C PRO A 121 -3.39 20.31 34.17
N ALA A 122 -2.42 20.82 34.92
CA ALA A 122 -2.15 22.25 35.03
C ALA A 122 -2.12 22.92 33.64
N CYS A 123 -2.92 23.97 33.46
CA CYS A 123 -2.93 24.72 32.21
C CYS A 123 -1.53 25.32 31.94
N PRO A 124 -0.95 25.15 30.75
CA PRO A 124 0.29 25.84 30.37
C PRO A 124 0.05 27.36 30.36
N PRO A 125 1.11 28.18 30.57
CA PRO A 125 0.97 29.63 30.64
C PRO A 125 0.39 30.17 29.32
N CYS A 126 -0.80 30.77 29.39
CA CYS A 126 -1.46 31.37 28.25
C CYS A 126 -0.72 32.65 27.83
N LYS A 127 -0.08 32.65 26.66
CA LYS A 127 0.27 33.90 25.97
C LYS A 127 -0.98 34.39 25.24
N GLU A 128 -1.60 35.40 25.84
CA GLU A 128 -2.67 36.25 25.31
C GLU A 128 -4.02 35.56 25.04
N CYS A 129 -4.90 35.56 26.05
CA CYS A 129 -6.34 35.38 25.84
C CYS A 129 -7.00 36.74 25.55
N PRO A 130 -7.90 36.84 24.54
CA PRO A 130 -8.77 38.01 24.38
C PRO A 130 -9.72 38.17 25.59
N PRO A 131 -10.24 39.38 25.88
CA PRO A 131 -10.90 39.66 27.15
C PRO A 131 -12.15 38.79 27.35
N CYS A 132 -12.15 37.99 28.42
CA CYS A 132 -13.34 37.29 28.90
C CYS A 132 -14.33 38.33 29.45
N GLN A 133 -15.55 38.40 28.89
CA GLN A 133 -16.65 39.08 29.55
C GLN A 133 -17.14 38.22 30.71
N GLU A 134 -16.96 38.77 31.91
CA GLU A 134 -17.62 38.47 33.20
C GLU A 134 -17.51 37.02 33.72
N CYS A 135 -16.43 36.76 34.47
CA CYS A 135 -16.42 35.69 35.48
C CYS A 135 -17.03 36.21 36.80
N PRO A 136 -17.91 35.46 37.48
CA PRO A 136 -18.45 35.83 38.79
C PRO A 136 -17.34 35.83 39.87
N PRO A 137 -17.46 36.66 40.93
CA PRO A 137 -16.35 36.91 41.85
C PRO A 137 -16.03 35.69 42.73
N CYS A 138 -14.79 35.21 42.64
CA CYS A 138 -14.23 34.26 43.60
C CYS A 138 -14.11 34.95 44.97
N ARG A 139 -14.92 34.52 45.95
CA ARG A 139 -14.70 34.88 47.35
C ARG A 139 -13.74 33.86 47.98
N ASP A 140 -12.69 34.42 48.58
CA ASP A 140 -11.70 33.75 49.44
C ASP A 140 -10.56 33.00 48.73
N CYS A 141 -9.63 33.74 48.10
CA CYS A 141 -8.25 33.29 47.96
C CYS A 141 -7.39 33.92 49.08
N PRO A 142 -6.62 33.13 49.86
CA PRO A 142 -5.64 33.67 50.81
C PRO A 142 -4.51 34.41 50.07
N PRO A 143 -3.83 35.39 50.69
CA PRO A 143 -2.83 36.20 50.01
C PRO A 143 -1.65 35.33 49.55
N CYS A 144 -1.29 35.42 48.27
CA CYS A 144 -0.11 34.79 47.71
C CYS A 144 1.15 35.34 48.40
N GLN A 145 1.90 34.48 49.10
CA GLN A 145 3.25 34.83 49.55
C GLN A 145 4.17 34.98 48.34
N GLU A 146 5.02 36.00 48.37
CA GLU A 146 5.90 36.41 47.28
C GLU A 146 6.77 35.23 46.78
N CYS A 147 6.76 35.01 45.46
CA CYS A 147 7.64 34.02 44.83
C CYS A 147 9.08 34.54 44.79
N PRO A 148 10.09 33.75 45.19
CA PRO A 148 11.49 34.15 45.07
C PRO A 148 11.90 34.29 43.59
N PRO A 149 12.68 35.31 43.23
CA PRO A 149 13.06 35.56 41.85
C PRO A 149 14.28 34.70 41.51
N GLN A 150 14.08 33.60 40.81
CA GLN A 150 15.04 33.01 39.86
C GLN A 150 14.51 31.67 39.34
N CYS A 151 13.78 31.70 38.22
CA CYS A 151 13.71 30.53 37.35
C CYS A 151 14.93 30.57 36.41
N PRO A 152 15.75 29.50 36.31
CA PRO A 152 16.75 29.41 35.26
C PRO A 152 16.06 29.43 33.88
N PRO A 153 16.72 29.97 32.83
CA PRO A 153 16.12 30.05 31.51
C PRO A 153 15.74 28.65 31.01
N CYS A 154 14.51 28.52 30.51
CA CYS A 154 14.03 27.30 29.90
C CYS A 154 14.95 26.91 28.72
N PRO A 155 15.28 25.63 28.54
CA PRO A 155 15.92 25.19 27.31
C PRO A 155 15.01 25.56 26.12
N PRO A 156 15.59 25.90 24.95
CA PRO A 156 14.78 26.17 23.76
C PRO A 156 13.86 24.98 23.50
N PRO A 157 12.63 25.21 23.03
CA PRO A 157 11.74 24.11 22.69
C PRO A 157 12.50 23.19 21.74
N ALA A 158 12.65 21.92 22.13
CA ALA A 158 13.08 20.89 21.21
C ALA A 158 12.20 21.04 19.97
N GLU A 159 12.84 21.14 18.81
CA GLU A 159 12.18 21.24 17.51
C GLU A 159 11.00 20.29 17.54
N CYS A 160 9.79 20.86 17.54
CA CYS A 160 8.59 20.06 17.42
C CYS A 160 8.78 19.26 16.14
N GLN A 161 8.95 17.94 16.29
CA GLN A 161 8.82 17.02 15.17
C GLN A 161 7.61 17.48 14.37
N PRO A 162 7.73 17.70 13.05
CA PRO A 162 6.67 18.31 12.28
C PRO A 162 5.38 17.56 12.58
N CYS A 163 4.36 18.30 13.05
CA CYS A 163 3.01 17.83 13.25
C CYS A 163 2.68 16.91 12.08
N ALA A 164 2.23 15.68 12.37
CA ALA A 164 1.88 14.65 11.37
C ALA A 164 1.36 15.34 10.11
N ALA A 165 2.17 15.33 9.06
CA ALA A 165 1.87 16.05 7.82
C ALA A 165 0.45 15.68 7.41
N VAL A 166 -0.41 16.68 7.21
CA VAL A 166 -1.79 16.47 6.77
C VAL A 166 -1.72 15.65 5.48
N CYS A 167 -2.02 14.35 5.56
CA CYS A 167 -1.98 13.44 4.42
C CYS A 167 -3.37 13.33 3.80
N LEU A 168 -3.43 12.90 2.54
CA LEU A 168 -4.66 12.75 1.76
C LEU A 168 -5.45 14.06 1.61
N GLY A 169 -4.74 15.20 1.58
CA GLY A 169 -5.30 16.54 1.35
C GLY A 169 -4.94 17.12 -0.02
N GLU A 170 -5.17 18.42 -0.20
CA GLU A 170 -4.90 19.13 -1.47
C GLU A 170 -3.44 19.07 -1.93
N SER A 171 -2.49 18.91 -1.01
CA SER A 171 -1.07 18.71 -1.32
C SER A 171 -0.79 17.43 -2.10
N SER A 172 -1.69 16.44 -2.05
CA SER A 172 -1.55 15.12 -2.67
C SER A 172 -2.30 15.04 -4.01
N GLN A 173 -2.79 16.17 -4.54
CA GLN A 173 -3.51 16.25 -5.82
C GLN A 173 -2.70 15.69 -7.01
N GLY A 174 -1.37 15.75 -6.93
CA GLY A 174 -0.47 15.16 -7.93
C GLY A 174 -0.62 13.64 -8.09
N ASP A 175 -1.11 12.93 -7.08
CA ASP A 175 -1.30 11.48 -7.10
C ASP A 175 -2.63 11.04 -7.75
N SER A 176 -3.51 11.99 -8.11
CA SER A 176 -4.86 11.68 -8.62
C SER A 176 -4.85 10.75 -9.83
N GLN A 177 -3.95 10.97 -10.79
CA GLN A 177 -3.85 10.14 -11.99
C GLN A 177 -3.37 8.71 -11.67
N VAL A 178 -2.43 8.58 -10.74
CA VAL A 178 -1.92 7.28 -10.29
C VAL A 178 -3.04 6.50 -9.60
N LEU A 179 -3.81 7.16 -8.74
CA LEU A 179 -4.99 6.56 -8.11
C LEU A 179 -6.02 6.10 -9.14
N GLU A 180 -6.37 6.93 -10.13
CA GLU A 180 -7.30 6.55 -11.20
C GLU A 180 -6.82 5.31 -11.95
N GLN A 181 -5.53 5.25 -12.30
CA GLN A 181 -4.93 4.10 -12.97
C GLN A 181 -4.97 2.83 -12.11
N LEU A 182 -4.59 2.92 -10.84
CA LEU A 182 -4.64 1.78 -9.91
C LEU A 182 -6.08 1.31 -9.66
N MET A 183 -7.06 2.21 -9.68
CA MET A 183 -8.47 1.84 -9.56
C MET A 183 -9.02 1.09 -10.79
N ILE A 184 -8.56 1.44 -11.99
CA ILE A 184 -8.86 0.67 -13.20
C ILE A 184 -8.31 -0.75 -13.04
N LEU A 185 -7.05 -0.87 -12.64
CA LEU A 185 -6.36 -2.16 -12.47
C LEU A 185 -7.02 -3.00 -11.37
N ALA A 186 -7.36 -2.43 -10.22
CA ALA A 186 -8.05 -3.14 -9.15
C ALA A 186 -9.40 -3.72 -9.61
N LYS A 187 -10.15 -2.98 -10.44
CA LYS A 187 -11.38 -3.53 -11.05
C LYS A 187 -11.09 -4.65 -12.04
N GLU A 188 -10.07 -4.51 -12.89
CA GLU A 188 -9.66 -5.56 -13.82
C GLU A 188 -9.25 -6.85 -13.10
N GLY A 189 -8.42 -6.74 -12.05
CA GLY A 189 -8.01 -7.86 -11.20
C GLY A 189 -9.21 -8.55 -10.54
N ALA A 190 -10.16 -7.76 -10.01
CA ALA A 190 -11.40 -8.32 -9.45
C ALA A 190 -12.23 -9.08 -10.49
N LEU A 191 -12.38 -8.54 -11.71
CA LEU A 191 -13.11 -9.21 -12.79
C LEU A 191 -12.40 -10.48 -13.26
N ALA A 192 -11.08 -10.45 -13.40
CA ALA A 192 -10.28 -11.61 -13.78
C ALA A 192 -10.41 -12.73 -12.74
N GLY A 193 -10.28 -12.40 -11.45
CA GLY A 193 -10.51 -13.34 -10.35
C GLY A 193 -11.92 -13.96 -10.38
N GLN A 194 -12.96 -13.18 -10.70
CA GLN A 194 -14.33 -13.69 -10.86
C GLN A 194 -14.51 -14.61 -12.08
N ILE A 195 -13.79 -14.37 -13.17
CA ILE A 195 -13.80 -15.26 -14.34
C ILE A 195 -13.10 -16.58 -14.01
N LEU A 196 -11.93 -16.52 -13.36
CA LEU A 196 -11.18 -17.71 -12.92
C LEU A 196 -11.98 -18.54 -11.90
N LEU A 197 -12.63 -17.86 -10.95
CA LEU A 197 -13.50 -18.48 -9.96
C LEU A 197 -14.58 -19.35 -10.63
N ARG A 198 -15.25 -18.82 -11.66
CA ARG A 198 -16.30 -19.54 -12.40
C ARG A 198 -15.79 -20.78 -13.16
N ARG A 199 -14.47 -20.89 -13.36
CA ARG A 199 -13.81 -22.01 -14.06
C ARG A 199 -13.14 -23.00 -13.11
N SER A 200 -13.29 -22.82 -11.80
CA SER A 200 -12.62 -23.60 -10.77
C SER A 200 -13.60 -24.13 -9.73
N THR A 201 -13.17 -25.11 -8.94
CA THR A 201 -13.98 -25.73 -7.88
C THR A 201 -13.16 -25.94 -6.60
N GLY A 202 -13.82 -26.21 -5.48
CA GLY A 202 -13.16 -26.60 -4.23
C GLY A 202 -12.19 -25.55 -3.69
N ALA A 203 -10.97 -25.98 -3.32
CA ALA A 203 -9.95 -25.10 -2.74
C ALA A 203 -9.49 -23.99 -3.72
N CYS A 204 -9.33 -24.33 -5.01
CA CYS A 204 -8.94 -23.38 -6.05
C CYS A 204 -9.97 -22.22 -6.17
N ALA A 205 -11.27 -22.57 -6.22
CA ALA A 205 -12.34 -21.58 -6.22
C ALA A 205 -12.30 -20.67 -4.98
N ARG A 206 -12.06 -21.22 -3.78
CA ARG A 206 -11.96 -20.40 -2.56
C ARG A 206 -10.82 -19.39 -2.65
N SER A 207 -9.62 -19.82 -3.07
CA SER A 207 -8.46 -18.93 -3.23
C SER A 207 -8.73 -17.82 -4.25
N LEU A 208 -9.33 -18.15 -5.39
CA LEU A 208 -9.68 -17.17 -6.43
C LEU A 208 -10.79 -16.21 -6.00
N SER A 209 -11.72 -16.66 -5.15
CA SER A 209 -12.73 -15.79 -4.55
C SER A 209 -12.12 -14.79 -3.56
N LEU A 210 -11.11 -15.18 -2.80
CA LEU A 210 -10.38 -14.29 -1.90
C LEU A 210 -9.61 -13.24 -2.70
N LEU A 211 -8.85 -13.66 -3.72
CA LEU A 211 -8.15 -12.76 -4.64
C LEU A 211 -9.10 -11.71 -5.25
N ALA A 212 -10.25 -12.15 -5.79
CA ALA A 212 -11.24 -11.23 -6.35
C ALA A 212 -11.85 -10.27 -5.31
N ARG A 213 -11.97 -10.71 -4.05
CA ARG A 213 -12.47 -9.88 -2.95
C ARG A 213 -11.44 -8.84 -2.55
N ASP A 214 -10.18 -9.23 -2.47
CA ASP A 214 -9.10 -8.35 -2.06
C ASP A 214 -8.90 -7.24 -3.11
N HIS A 215 -8.95 -7.56 -4.40
CA HIS A 215 -8.97 -6.53 -5.47
C HIS A 215 -10.16 -5.56 -5.38
N ARG A 216 -11.35 -6.04 -4.99
CA ARG A 216 -12.49 -5.14 -4.70
C ARG A 216 -12.25 -4.26 -3.48
N LEU A 217 -11.53 -4.76 -2.48
CA LEU A 217 -11.16 -3.98 -1.30
C LEU A 217 -10.11 -2.93 -1.67
N ALA A 218 -9.09 -3.30 -2.44
CA ALA A 218 -8.09 -2.39 -3.00
C ALA A 218 -8.77 -1.23 -3.74
N PHE A 219 -9.73 -1.53 -4.63
CA PHE A 219 -10.52 -0.50 -5.32
C PHE A 219 -11.22 0.46 -4.34
N ARG A 220 -11.83 -0.05 -3.26
CA ARG A 220 -12.50 0.80 -2.25
C ARG A 220 -11.52 1.66 -1.47
N ARG A 221 -10.35 1.11 -1.10
CA ARG A 221 -9.29 1.84 -0.39
C ARG A 221 -8.74 2.98 -1.24
N LEU A 222 -8.43 2.69 -2.50
CA LEU A 222 -7.99 3.69 -3.49
C LEU A 222 -9.09 4.73 -3.75
N SER A 223 -10.35 4.32 -3.83
CA SER A 223 -11.49 5.24 -4.02
C SER A 223 -11.63 6.20 -2.84
N ALA A 224 -11.43 5.70 -1.61
CA ALA A 224 -11.48 6.52 -0.42
C ALA A 224 -10.34 7.54 -0.41
N ALA A 225 -9.11 7.12 -0.72
CA ALA A 225 -7.97 8.03 -0.83
C ALA A 225 -8.20 9.11 -1.91
N TYR A 226 -8.67 8.71 -3.09
CA TYR A 226 -9.01 9.64 -4.18
C TYR A 226 -10.08 10.65 -3.76
N PHE A 227 -11.13 10.19 -3.06
CA PHE A 227 -12.20 11.08 -2.59
C PHE A 227 -11.71 12.07 -1.53
N LEU A 228 -10.84 11.63 -0.61
CA LEU A 228 -10.26 12.51 0.40
C LEU A 228 -9.39 13.61 -0.23
N ILE A 229 -8.61 13.26 -1.25
CA ILE A 229 -7.73 14.21 -1.96
C ILE A 229 -8.55 15.18 -2.82
N THR A 230 -9.48 14.66 -3.62
CA THR A 230 -10.11 15.41 -4.72
C THR A 230 -11.52 15.92 -4.42
N GLY A 231 -12.18 15.38 -3.39
CA GLY A 231 -13.61 15.59 -3.13
C GLY A 231 -14.53 14.95 -4.17
N ARG A 232 -14.01 14.17 -5.12
CA ARG A 232 -14.77 13.59 -6.24
C ARG A 232 -14.78 12.08 -6.18
N ARG A 233 -15.80 11.46 -6.80
CA ARG A 233 -15.85 10.01 -7.00
C ARG A 233 -15.43 9.70 -8.43
N TYR A 234 -14.46 8.82 -8.59
CA TYR A 234 -14.07 8.29 -9.90
C TYR A 234 -14.74 6.93 -10.13
N CYS A 235 -15.36 6.77 -11.31
CA CYS A 235 -16.01 5.53 -11.74
C CYS A 235 -15.29 4.98 -12.98
N PRO A 236 -14.30 4.08 -12.81
CA PRO A 236 -13.55 3.57 -13.95
C PRO A 236 -14.42 2.70 -14.84
N LYS A 237 -14.29 2.92 -16.16
CA LYS A 237 -14.84 2.10 -17.23
C LYS A 237 -13.82 1.03 -17.57
N CYS A 238 -14.08 -0.22 -17.19
CA CYS A 238 -13.18 -1.34 -17.43
C CYS A 238 -13.79 -2.27 -18.48
N ALA A 239 -12.98 -2.67 -19.46
CA ALA A 239 -13.34 -3.79 -20.32
C ALA A 239 -13.20 -5.11 -19.55
N ALA A 240 -13.93 -6.13 -19.96
CA ALA A 240 -13.75 -7.47 -19.39
C ALA A 240 -12.36 -8.01 -19.78
N PRO A 241 -11.58 -8.55 -18.83
CA PRO A 241 -10.26 -9.08 -19.13
C PRO A 241 -10.38 -10.33 -20.02
N CYS A 242 -9.56 -10.39 -21.07
CA CYS A 242 -9.49 -11.55 -21.96
C CYS A 242 -8.53 -12.59 -21.36
N LEU A 243 -9.08 -13.73 -20.92
CA LEU A 243 -8.33 -14.84 -20.34
C LEU A 243 -8.44 -16.11 -21.20
N PRO A 244 -7.33 -16.86 -21.42
CA PRO A 244 -7.31 -18.13 -22.13
C PRO A 244 -8.36 -19.11 -21.62
N ALA A 245 -8.86 -20.01 -22.49
CA ALA A 245 -9.86 -21.00 -22.11
C ALA A 245 -9.34 -22.01 -21.07
N SER A 246 -8.07 -22.42 -21.20
CA SER A 246 -7.41 -23.31 -20.24
C SER A 246 -7.23 -22.62 -18.89
N LEU A 247 -7.65 -23.28 -17.81
CA LEU A 247 -7.47 -22.77 -16.44
C LEU A 247 -5.99 -22.57 -16.11
N ALA A 248 -5.11 -23.51 -16.47
CA ALA A 248 -3.67 -23.39 -16.21
C ALA A 248 -3.05 -22.20 -16.94
N LEU A 249 -3.41 -21.98 -18.21
CA LEU A 249 -2.92 -20.83 -18.98
C LEU A 249 -3.50 -19.51 -18.46
N ALA A 250 -4.76 -19.51 -18.03
CA ALA A 250 -5.39 -18.34 -17.43
C ALA A 250 -4.75 -17.98 -16.08
N LEU A 251 -4.41 -18.97 -15.24
CA LEU A 251 -3.65 -18.78 -14.01
C LEU A 251 -2.23 -18.26 -14.28
N ARG A 252 -1.55 -18.79 -15.31
CA ARG A 252 -0.24 -18.25 -15.74
C ARG A 252 -0.34 -16.76 -16.13
N GLN A 253 -1.39 -16.38 -16.86
CA GLN A 253 -1.60 -14.97 -17.20
C GLN A 253 -1.92 -14.13 -15.96
N GLN A 254 -2.76 -14.63 -15.06
CA GLN A 254 -3.09 -13.95 -13.80
C GLN A 254 -1.84 -13.77 -12.93
N PHE A 255 -0.96 -14.77 -12.84
CA PHE A 255 0.31 -14.67 -12.13
C PHE A 255 1.19 -13.53 -12.67
N GLY A 256 1.28 -13.38 -14.00
CA GLY A 256 1.99 -12.25 -14.61
C GLY A 256 1.28 -10.91 -14.40
N TRP A 257 -0.04 -10.92 -14.23
CA TRP A 257 -0.81 -9.73 -13.89
C TRP A 257 -0.55 -9.30 -12.43
N GLU A 258 -0.58 -10.22 -11.46
CA GLU A 258 -0.32 -9.90 -10.04
C GLU A 258 1.09 -9.33 -9.81
N GLN A 259 2.11 -9.84 -10.51
CA GLN A 259 3.46 -9.28 -10.45
C GLN A 259 3.54 -7.83 -10.99
N ARG A 260 2.79 -7.53 -12.05
CA ARG A 260 2.72 -6.15 -12.57
C ARG A 260 1.96 -5.24 -11.62
N TRP A 261 0.88 -5.73 -11.01
CA TRP A 261 0.14 -5.02 -9.97
C TRP A 261 1.06 -4.69 -8.78
N GLU A 262 1.82 -5.65 -8.27
CA GLU A 262 2.83 -5.44 -7.23
C GLU A 262 3.84 -4.36 -7.65
N GLN A 263 4.43 -4.51 -8.85
CA GLN A 263 5.42 -3.57 -9.35
C GLN A 263 4.88 -2.14 -9.47
N GLN A 264 3.67 -1.97 -10.00
CA GLN A 264 3.03 -0.66 -10.15
C GLN A 264 2.73 0.00 -8.80
N ASN A 265 2.27 -0.78 -7.81
CA ASN A 265 2.07 -0.28 -6.46
C ASN A 265 3.41 0.09 -5.79
N CYS A 266 4.46 -0.72 -5.93
CA CYS A 266 5.80 -0.38 -5.46
C CYS A 266 6.34 0.92 -6.10
N GLN A 267 6.13 1.11 -7.40
CA GLN A 267 6.52 2.33 -8.10
C GLN A 267 5.72 3.54 -7.60
N ALA A 268 4.41 3.39 -7.40
CA ALA A 268 3.57 4.44 -6.83
C ALA A 268 4.01 4.83 -5.40
N ALA A 269 4.36 3.84 -4.56
CA ALA A 269 4.90 4.05 -3.23
C ALA A 269 6.24 4.81 -3.21
N GLN A 270 7.07 4.61 -4.23
CA GLN A 270 8.35 5.32 -4.38
C GLN A 270 8.17 6.74 -4.91
N ALA A 271 7.16 6.97 -5.76
CA ALA A 271 6.93 8.25 -6.41
C ALA A 271 6.18 9.26 -5.52
N THR A 272 5.26 8.78 -4.67
CA THR A 272 4.45 9.67 -3.83
C THR A 272 5.24 10.26 -2.66
N GLN A 273 4.93 11.51 -2.33
CA GLN A 273 5.43 12.18 -1.13
C GLN A 273 4.44 12.10 0.05
N ASP A 274 3.23 11.58 -0.21
CA ASP A 274 2.19 11.42 0.81
C ASP A 274 2.45 10.12 1.60
N PRO A 275 2.69 10.20 2.92
CA PRO A 275 3.01 9.02 3.71
C PRO A 275 1.85 8.00 3.80
N CYS A 276 0.60 8.46 3.77
CA CYS A 276 -0.59 7.61 3.85
C CYS A 276 -0.84 6.89 2.52
N LEU A 277 -0.61 7.56 1.38
CA LEU A 277 -0.63 6.90 0.07
C LEU A 277 0.52 5.89 -0.06
N LYS A 278 1.72 6.27 0.41
CA LYS A 278 2.88 5.37 0.39
C LYS A 278 2.60 4.07 1.13
N GLU A 279 2.05 4.14 2.35
CA GLU A 279 1.68 2.96 3.12
C GLU A 279 0.61 2.14 2.41
N LEU A 280 -0.46 2.77 1.91
CA LEU A 280 -1.50 2.09 1.14
C LEU A 280 -0.92 1.34 -0.06
N TYR A 281 -0.07 1.97 -0.87
CA TYR A 281 0.55 1.33 -2.03
C TYR A 281 1.45 0.15 -1.63
N LEU A 282 2.21 0.26 -0.53
CA LEU A 282 3.02 -0.86 -0.05
C LEU A 282 2.18 -2.05 0.40
N GLU A 283 1.06 -1.81 1.09
CA GLU A 283 0.12 -2.88 1.47
C GLU A 283 -0.47 -3.56 0.23
N LEU A 284 -0.91 -2.78 -0.76
CA LEU A 284 -1.45 -3.33 -2.02
C LEU A 284 -0.42 -4.13 -2.81
N ALA A 285 0.85 -3.71 -2.77
CA ALA A 285 1.95 -4.47 -3.37
C ALA A 285 2.16 -5.80 -2.65
N GLN A 286 2.14 -5.80 -1.31
CA GLN A 286 2.26 -7.02 -0.51
C GLN A 286 1.09 -7.99 -0.78
N GLU A 287 -0.14 -7.49 -0.89
CA GLU A 287 -1.31 -8.30 -1.30
C GLU A 287 -1.07 -8.95 -2.67
N GLY A 288 -0.54 -8.20 -3.65
CA GLY A 288 -0.17 -8.71 -4.97
C GLY A 288 0.86 -9.84 -4.93
N ALA A 289 1.91 -9.69 -4.11
CA ALA A 289 2.92 -10.72 -3.93
C ALA A 289 2.33 -12.01 -3.32
N LEU A 290 1.42 -11.86 -2.34
CA LEU A 290 0.69 -12.99 -1.75
C LEU A 290 -0.20 -13.68 -2.78
N HIS A 291 -0.93 -12.91 -3.60
CA HIS A 291 -1.77 -13.45 -4.68
C HIS A 291 -0.93 -14.23 -5.70
N ALA A 292 0.21 -13.70 -6.13
CA ALA A 292 1.14 -14.39 -7.02
C ALA A 292 1.64 -15.72 -6.40
N GLY A 293 1.99 -15.71 -5.12
CA GLY A 293 2.36 -16.91 -4.36
C GLY A 293 1.23 -17.94 -4.34
N CYS A 294 0.00 -17.52 -4.05
CA CYS A 294 -1.18 -18.40 -4.08
C CYS A 294 -1.40 -19.02 -5.47
N ILE A 295 -1.28 -18.24 -6.54
CA ILE A 295 -1.45 -18.76 -7.90
C ILE A 295 -0.38 -19.79 -8.24
N ARG A 296 0.88 -19.55 -7.85
CA ARG A 296 1.96 -20.52 -8.02
C ARG A 296 1.63 -21.85 -7.31
N SER A 297 1.20 -21.79 -6.06
CA SER A 297 0.78 -22.98 -5.31
C SER A 297 -0.42 -23.71 -5.92
N LEU A 298 -1.37 -22.98 -6.53
CA LEU A 298 -2.46 -23.62 -7.27
C LEU A 298 -1.95 -24.36 -8.51
N LEU A 299 -1.00 -23.78 -9.24
CA LEU A 299 -0.40 -24.42 -10.41
C LEU A 299 0.43 -25.66 -10.03
N GLU A 300 1.15 -25.62 -8.91
CA GLU A 300 1.88 -26.77 -8.36
C GLU A 300 0.96 -27.96 -8.04
N GLN A 301 -0.29 -27.71 -7.65
CA GLN A 301 -1.29 -28.74 -7.34
C GLN A 301 -1.99 -29.32 -8.59
N MET A 302 -1.83 -28.68 -9.75
CA MET A 302 -2.42 -29.13 -11.01
C MET A 302 -1.51 -30.06 -11.81
N ALA A 303 -0.26 -30.22 -11.38
CA ALA A 303 0.77 -31.03 -12.02
C ALA A 303 0.65 -32.52 -11.64
#